data_AF-A0A350BCI9-F1
#
_entry.id   AF-A0A350BCI9-F1
#
_cell.length_a   1.000
_cell.length_b   1.000
_cell.length_c   1.000
_cell.angle_alpha   90.00
_cell.angle_beta   90.00
_cell.angle_gamma   90.00
#
_symmetry.space_group_name_H-M   'P 1'
#
loop_
_entity.id
_entity.type
_entity.pdbx_description
1 polymer ?
#
loop_
_entity_poly.entity_id
_entity_poly.type
_entity_poly.pdbx_seq_one_letter_code
_entity_poly.pdbx_strand_id
1 'polypeptide(L)'
;MVYSAIIGTILEAIFGFQYLVDIVIGIFLLVAFGIGIKRGLWRSLWRLIFVILVLALVNVFALGALETFVNEGFWTMTGMAVTVNLGGTPEVFTSVQQFVAGISQYAETLGTLSPSSIYADADFLVAFSLALSRTIGWMVVVLATMVVTWLVSGFLWLVLWGPLLKDLKKKKVKFLGGLLGLAQGYVYALVLAISFSPIAAGLGAIQNPAEAPYAAFGAIVPMVANGLRPENSLILSITDPSNPFGFFTALITFEHDSTTYNIGATLVSFVEATDTPQS
;
A
#
# COMPACT_ATOMS: atom_id res chain seq x y z
N MET A 1 -15.44 -18.01 -18.36
CA MET A 1 -15.91 -18.76 -17.17
C MET A 1 -14.92 -19.84 -16.71
N VAL A 2 -14.34 -20.70 -17.57
CA VAL A 2 -13.38 -21.73 -17.12
C VAL A 2 -12.04 -21.14 -16.63
N TYR A 3 -11.53 -20.09 -17.29
CA TYR A 3 -10.30 -19.40 -16.87
C TYR A 3 -10.44 -18.65 -15.54
N SER A 4 -11.63 -18.11 -15.21
CA SER A 4 -11.84 -17.40 -13.94
C SER A 4 -11.92 -18.34 -12.75
N ALA A 5 -12.42 -19.57 -12.94
CA ALA A 5 -12.45 -20.59 -11.89
C ALA A 5 -11.05 -21.11 -11.55
N ILE A 6 -10.22 -21.40 -12.55
CA ILE A 6 -8.84 -21.87 -12.33
C ILE A 6 -7.98 -20.77 -11.69
N ILE A 7 -8.08 -19.53 -12.18
CA ILE A 7 -7.40 -18.38 -11.57
C ILE A 7 -7.89 -18.18 -10.13
N GLY A 8 -9.20 -18.30 -9.88
CA GLY A 8 -9.78 -18.25 -8.54
C GLY A 8 -9.17 -19.29 -7.59
N THR A 9 -9.11 -20.56 -8.00
CA THR A 9 -8.52 -21.64 -7.19
C THR A 9 -7.02 -21.44 -6.94
N ILE A 10 -6.27 -20.93 -7.93
CA ILE A 10 -4.86 -20.61 -7.77
C ILE A 10 -4.67 -19.45 -6.79
N LEU A 11 -5.44 -18.38 -6.93
CA LEU A 11 -5.38 -17.24 -6.02
C LEU A 11 -5.80 -17.63 -4.61
N GLU A 12 -6.82 -18.47 -4.45
CA GLU A 12 -7.26 -19.00 -3.16
C GLU A 12 -6.19 -19.88 -2.51
N ALA A 13 -5.50 -20.72 -3.29
CA ALA A 13 -4.39 -21.53 -2.79
C ALA A 13 -3.16 -20.68 -2.41
N ILE A 14 -2.89 -19.60 -3.16
CA ILE A 14 -1.78 -18.68 -2.88
C ILE A 14 -2.10 -17.86 -1.63
N PHE A 15 -3.23 -17.15 -1.61
CA PHE A 15 -3.60 -16.24 -0.53
C PHE A 15 -4.15 -16.96 0.72
N GLY A 16 -4.55 -18.23 0.60
CA GLY A 16 -4.88 -19.10 1.73
C GLY A 16 -3.65 -19.64 2.47
N PHE A 17 -2.44 -19.41 1.96
CA PHE A 17 -1.21 -19.84 2.61
C PHE A 17 -0.84 -18.88 3.75
N GLN A 18 -1.00 -19.34 4.98
CA GLN A 18 -0.59 -18.59 6.17
C GLN A 18 0.91 -18.26 6.07
N TYR A 19 1.29 -17.01 6.37
CA TYR A 19 2.64 -16.49 6.24
C TYR A 19 3.18 -16.39 4.80
N LEU A 20 2.34 -16.46 3.75
CA LEU A 20 2.78 -16.22 2.37
C LEU A 20 3.57 -14.90 2.26
N VAL A 21 3.02 -13.84 2.85
CA VAL A 21 3.64 -12.51 2.84
C VAL A 21 5.01 -12.54 3.52
N ASP A 22 5.14 -13.22 4.66
CA ASP A 22 6.43 -13.35 5.36
C ASP A 22 7.43 -14.20 4.58
N ILE A 23 6.98 -15.26 3.89
CA ILE A 23 7.83 -16.11 3.06
C ILE A 23 8.34 -15.32 1.86
N VAL A 24 7.45 -14.58 1.18
CA VAL A 24 7.81 -13.72 0.05
C VAL A 24 8.80 -12.64 0.50
N ILE A 25 8.52 -11.97 1.63
CA ILE A 25 9.44 -10.98 2.19
C ILE A 25 10.75 -11.63 2.63
N GLY A 26 10.72 -12.81 3.25
CA GLY A 26 11.90 -13.57 3.65
C GLY A 26 12.80 -13.92 2.46
N ILE A 27 12.22 -14.42 1.37
CA ILE A 27 12.94 -14.67 0.11
C ILE A 27 13.51 -13.35 -0.44
N PHE A 28 12.72 -12.29 -0.44
CA PHE A 28 13.17 -10.96 -0.89
C PHE A 28 14.36 -10.45 -0.06
N LEU A 29 14.31 -10.59 1.26
CA LEU A 29 15.39 -10.21 2.18
C LEU A 29 16.65 -11.05 1.93
N LEU A 30 16.51 -12.37 1.70
CA LEU A 30 17.64 -13.23 1.34
C LEU A 30 18.27 -12.83 0.00
N VAL A 31 17.45 -12.48 -1.00
CA VAL A 31 17.93 -11.95 -2.28
C VAL A 31 18.65 -10.62 -2.08
N ALA A 32 18.09 -9.71 -1.28
CA ALA A 32 18.68 -8.41 -0.97
C ALA A 32 20.03 -8.57 -0.24
N PHE A 33 20.12 -9.50 0.70
CA PHE A 33 21.36 -9.89 1.37
C PHE A 33 22.40 -10.42 0.38
N GLY A 34 22.02 -11.37 -0.48
CA GLY A 34 22.91 -11.96 -1.48
C GLY A 34 23.44 -10.93 -2.47
N ILE A 35 22.58 -10.02 -2.95
CA ILE A 35 22.98 -8.88 -3.79
C ILE A 35 23.96 -7.98 -3.04
N GLY A 36 23.71 -7.72 -1.76
CA GLY A 36 24.57 -6.94 -0.90
C GLY A 36 25.97 -7.55 -0.73
N ILE A 37 26.05 -8.86 -0.51
CA ILE A 37 27.32 -9.62 -0.45
C ILE A 37 28.11 -9.46 -1.75
N LYS A 38 27.44 -9.65 -2.90
CA LYS A 38 28.08 -9.58 -4.22
C LYS A 38 28.65 -8.20 -4.53
N ARG A 39 27.96 -7.14 -4.09
CA ARG A 39 28.33 -5.74 -4.41
C ARG A 39 29.31 -5.12 -3.42
N GLY A 40 29.36 -5.62 -2.19
CA GLY A 40 30.26 -5.16 -1.13
C GLY A 40 29.76 -3.92 -0.38
N LEU A 41 30.32 -3.70 0.82
CA LEU A 41 29.90 -2.69 1.81
C LEU A 41 29.55 -1.32 1.21
N TRP A 42 30.51 -0.69 0.53
CA TRP A 42 30.35 0.70 0.11
C TRP A 42 29.24 0.92 -0.93
N ARG A 43 29.06 -0.03 -1.86
CA ARG A 43 27.98 0.04 -2.86
C ARG A 43 26.61 -0.18 -2.21
N SER A 44 26.52 -1.12 -1.27
CA SER A 44 25.29 -1.35 -0.52
C SER A 44 24.93 -0.15 0.37
N LEU A 45 25.92 0.49 1.00
CA LEU A 45 25.72 1.66 1.84
C LEU A 45 25.19 2.85 1.04
N TRP A 46 25.84 3.15 -0.09
CA TRP A 46 25.39 4.23 -0.98
C TRP A 46 23.96 3.99 -1.46
N ARG A 47 23.63 2.75 -1.84
CA ARG A 47 22.28 2.42 -2.27
C ARG A 47 21.27 2.60 -1.14
N LEU A 48 21.59 2.17 0.07
CA LEU A 48 20.71 2.37 1.24
C LEU A 48 20.44 3.85 1.48
N ILE A 49 21.49 4.68 1.52
CA ILE A 49 21.37 6.13 1.68
C ILE A 49 20.50 6.72 0.57
N PHE A 50 20.74 6.33 -0.68
CA PHE A 50 19.97 6.81 -1.82
C PHE A 50 18.48 6.44 -1.72
N VAL A 51 18.17 5.21 -1.30
CA VAL A 51 16.77 4.78 -1.08
C VAL A 51 16.10 5.64 -0.02
N ILE A 52 16.74 5.81 1.14
CA ILE A 52 16.19 6.63 2.23
C ILE A 52 15.95 8.06 1.76
N LEU A 53 16.90 8.64 1.02
CA LEU A 53 16.76 9.99 0.47
C LEU A 53 15.61 10.09 -0.53
N VAL A 54 15.46 9.13 -1.45
CA VAL A 54 14.36 9.13 -2.42
C VAL A 54 13.01 9.04 -1.70
N LEU A 55 12.85 8.12 -0.75
CA LEU A 55 11.62 7.99 0.02
C LEU A 55 11.33 9.28 0.81
N ALA A 56 12.34 9.89 1.42
CA ALA A 56 12.17 11.17 2.12
C ALA A 56 11.79 12.32 1.19
N LEU A 57 12.43 12.45 0.03
CA LEU A 57 12.09 13.49 -0.94
C LEU A 57 10.67 13.30 -1.48
N VAL A 58 10.24 12.07 -1.75
CA VAL A 58 8.86 11.80 -2.15
C VAL A 58 7.88 12.21 -1.05
N ASN A 59 8.16 11.84 0.20
CA ASN A 59 7.32 12.18 1.34
C ASN A 59 7.18 13.69 1.56
N VAL A 60 8.25 14.45 1.36
CA VAL A 60 8.24 15.91 1.60
C VAL A 60 7.68 16.70 0.42
N PHE A 61 8.02 16.31 -0.81
CA PHE A 61 7.78 17.17 -1.98
C PHE A 61 6.74 16.63 -2.97
N ALA A 62 6.52 15.32 -3.01
CA ALA A 62 5.66 14.70 -4.01
C ALA A 62 4.37 14.10 -3.42
N LEU A 63 4.21 14.08 -2.10
CA LEU A 63 3.11 13.40 -1.43
C LEU A 63 1.73 13.95 -1.84
N GLY A 64 1.55 15.27 -1.78
CA GLY A 64 0.29 15.93 -2.16
C GLY A 64 -0.05 15.78 -3.66
N ALA A 65 0.98 15.85 -4.52
CA ALA A 65 0.80 15.63 -5.95
C ALA A 65 0.46 14.17 -6.26
N LEU A 66 1.07 13.23 -5.53
CA LEU A 66 0.85 11.80 -5.68
C LEU A 66 -0.57 11.41 -5.26
N GLU A 67 -1.04 11.86 -4.10
CA GLU A 67 -2.40 11.56 -3.64
C GLU A 67 -3.45 12.14 -4.59
N THR A 68 -3.28 13.38 -5.05
CA THR A 68 -4.20 14.00 -6.02
C THR A 68 -4.19 13.24 -7.36
N PHE A 69 -3.01 12.90 -7.87
CA PHE A 69 -2.87 12.15 -9.11
C PHE A 69 -3.56 10.78 -9.02
N VAL A 70 -3.36 10.04 -7.92
CA VAL A 70 -4.01 8.73 -7.73
C VAL A 70 -5.52 8.90 -7.54
N ASN A 71 -5.96 9.93 -6.81
CA ASN A 71 -7.36 10.13 -6.47
C ASN A 71 -8.22 10.48 -7.68
N GLU A 72 -7.70 11.30 -8.61
CA GLU A 72 -8.46 11.91 -9.70
C GLU A 72 -7.91 11.58 -11.10
N GLY A 73 -6.59 11.58 -11.26
CA GLY A 73 -5.94 11.59 -12.56
C GLY A 73 -5.60 10.20 -13.12
N PHE A 74 -5.25 9.25 -12.26
CA PHE A 74 -4.62 7.99 -12.66
C PHE A 74 -5.54 7.13 -13.52
N TRP A 75 -6.80 6.97 -13.12
CA TRP A 75 -7.78 6.13 -13.81
C TRP A 75 -8.14 6.74 -15.17
N THR A 76 -8.40 8.04 -15.19
CA THR A 76 -8.63 8.80 -16.43
C THR A 76 -7.45 8.70 -17.41
N MET A 77 -6.21 8.88 -16.93
CA MET A 77 -5.00 8.82 -17.77
C MET A 77 -4.76 7.43 -18.34
N THR A 78 -5.06 6.38 -17.57
CA THR A 78 -4.85 4.99 -17.99
C THR A 78 -6.04 4.42 -18.78
N GLY A 79 -7.14 5.18 -18.90
CA GLY A 79 -8.39 4.69 -19.46
C GLY A 79 -9.03 3.58 -18.62
N MET A 80 -8.65 3.47 -17.35
CA MET A 80 -9.25 2.52 -16.42
C MET A 80 -10.54 3.11 -15.84
N ALA A 81 -11.55 2.26 -15.72
CA ALA A 81 -12.77 2.56 -14.98
C ALA A 81 -13.21 1.32 -14.22
N VAL A 82 -13.72 1.50 -13.02
CA VAL A 82 -14.31 0.43 -12.22
C VAL A 82 -15.81 0.49 -12.40
N THR A 83 -16.39 -0.56 -12.98
CA THR A 83 -17.84 -0.70 -13.09
C THR A 83 -18.36 -1.54 -11.93
N VAL A 84 -19.25 -0.97 -11.14
CA VAL A 84 -19.91 -1.67 -10.03
C VAL A 84 -21.40 -1.72 -10.31
N ASN A 85 -22.02 -2.86 -10.09
CA ASN A 85 -23.46 -2.97 -10.16
C ASN A 85 -24.05 -2.66 -8.78
N LEU A 86 -24.63 -1.47 -8.63
CA LEU A 86 -25.29 -1.03 -7.40
C LEU A 86 -26.78 -1.29 -7.55
N GLY A 87 -27.29 -2.35 -6.91
CA GLY A 87 -28.73 -2.63 -6.89
C GLY A 87 -29.41 -2.83 -8.25
N GLY A 88 -28.67 -3.17 -9.32
CA GLY A 88 -29.21 -3.40 -10.66
C GLY A 88 -28.83 -2.34 -11.69
N THR A 89 -28.25 -1.21 -11.28
CA THR A 89 -27.70 -0.19 -12.17
C THR A 89 -26.17 -0.24 -12.20
N PRO A 90 -25.56 -0.45 -13.38
CA PRO A 90 -24.11 -0.35 -13.52
C PRO A 90 -23.67 1.11 -13.38
N GLU A 91 -22.90 1.39 -12.33
CA GLU A 91 -22.21 2.66 -12.16
C GLU A 91 -20.75 2.53 -12.56
N VAL A 92 -20.23 3.57 -13.22
CA VAL A 92 -18.86 3.60 -13.73
C VAL A 92 -18.10 4.68 -12.98
N PHE A 93 -17.11 4.25 -12.21
CA PHE A 93 -16.22 5.12 -11.46
C PHE A 93 -14.92 5.32 -12.23
N THR A 94 -14.52 6.57 -12.42
CA THR A 94 -13.27 6.96 -13.09
C THR A 94 -12.26 7.57 -12.13
N SER A 95 -12.51 7.50 -10.83
CA SER A 95 -11.62 8.03 -9.80
C SER A 95 -11.86 7.33 -8.45
N VAL A 96 -10.86 7.38 -7.56
CA VAL A 96 -10.99 6.81 -6.20
C VAL A 96 -12.03 7.60 -5.40
N GLN A 97 -12.04 8.92 -5.55
CA GLN A 97 -13.04 9.79 -4.92
C GLN A 97 -14.47 9.44 -5.33
N GLN A 98 -14.72 9.27 -6.64
CA GLN A 98 -16.04 8.90 -7.14
C GLN A 98 -16.46 7.54 -6.61
N PHE A 99 -15.53 6.59 -6.54
CA PHE A 99 -15.78 5.26 -6.00
C PHE A 99 -16.18 5.31 -4.52
N VAL A 100 -15.43 6.05 -3.69
CA VAL A 100 -15.73 6.23 -2.25
C VAL A 100 -17.06 6.93 -2.04
N ALA A 101 -17.32 8.01 -2.79
CA ALA A 101 -18.58 8.75 -2.71
C ALA A 101 -19.77 7.92 -3.19
N GLY A 102 -19.62 7.14 -4.27
CA GLY A 102 -20.66 6.27 -4.80
C GLY A 102 -21.06 5.15 -3.83
N ILE A 103 -20.09 4.56 -3.12
CA ILE A 103 -20.38 3.58 -2.06
C ILE A 103 -21.20 4.21 -0.94
N SER A 104 -20.81 5.41 -0.48
CA SER A 104 -21.53 6.11 0.59
C SER A 104 -22.97 6.44 0.17
N GLN A 105 -23.14 7.02 -1.04
CA GLN A 105 -24.46 7.34 -1.58
C GLN A 105 -25.34 6.10 -1.72
N TYR A 106 -24.79 4.99 -2.21
CA TYR A 106 -25.51 3.73 -2.29
C TYR A 106 -25.97 3.24 -0.92
N ALA A 107 -25.10 3.29 0.09
CA ALA A 107 -25.44 2.92 1.46
C ALA A 107 -26.55 3.81 2.06
N GLU A 108 -26.57 5.11 1.77
CA GLU A 108 -27.67 6.00 2.14
C GLU A 108 -28.98 5.59 1.45
N THR A 109 -28.95 5.24 0.15
CA THR A 109 -30.17 4.80 -0.57
C THR A 109 -30.74 3.49 -0.04
N LEU A 110 -29.89 2.61 0.48
CA LEU A 110 -30.31 1.36 1.13
C LEU A 110 -30.78 1.56 2.58
N GLY A 111 -30.57 2.75 3.16
CA GLY A 111 -30.84 3.01 4.57
C GLY A 111 -29.87 2.34 5.54
N THR A 112 -28.71 1.87 5.06
CA THR A 112 -27.64 1.32 5.91
C THR A 112 -26.82 2.46 6.55
N LEU A 113 -26.69 3.58 5.85
CA LEU A 113 -25.99 4.77 6.32
C LEU A 113 -26.96 5.91 6.68
N SER A 114 -26.82 6.46 7.89
CA SER A 114 -27.56 7.67 8.29
C SER A 114 -27.01 8.90 7.56
N PRO A 115 -27.86 9.82 7.05
CA PRO A 115 -27.42 11.12 6.52
C PRO A 115 -26.66 12.00 7.53
N SER A 116 -26.80 11.71 8.83
CA SER A 116 -26.06 12.38 9.90
C SER A 116 -24.68 11.76 10.19
N SER A 117 -24.32 10.69 9.47
CA SER A 117 -23.03 10.02 9.62
C SER A 117 -21.91 10.89 9.05
N ILE A 118 -20.73 10.84 9.67
CA ILE A 118 -19.52 11.46 9.10
C ILE A 118 -19.18 10.87 7.72
N TYR A 119 -19.59 9.63 7.44
CA TYR A 119 -19.38 8.99 6.15
C TYR A 119 -20.35 9.45 5.06
N ALA A 120 -21.36 10.27 5.40
CA ALA A 120 -22.22 10.97 4.44
C ALA A 120 -21.70 12.40 4.12
N ASP A 121 -20.72 12.89 4.90
CA ASP A 121 -20.14 14.22 4.71
C ASP A 121 -19.19 14.24 3.50
N ALA A 122 -19.50 15.09 2.52
CA ALA A 122 -18.71 15.24 1.31
C ALA A 122 -17.25 15.67 1.57
N ASP A 123 -17.02 16.59 2.50
CA ASP A 123 -15.67 17.10 2.80
C ASP A 123 -14.84 16.03 3.51
N PHE A 124 -15.49 15.24 4.38
CA PHE A 124 -14.86 14.07 4.99
C PHE A 124 -14.49 13.02 3.93
N LEU A 125 -15.41 12.68 3.02
CA LEU A 125 -15.17 11.68 1.97
C LEU A 125 -14.05 12.11 1.01
N VAL A 126 -13.90 13.40 0.73
CA VAL A 126 -12.75 13.95 -0.01
C VAL A 126 -11.45 13.68 0.74
N ALA A 127 -11.37 14.10 2.01
CA ALA A 127 -10.16 13.90 2.82
C ALA A 127 -9.81 12.42 2.96
N PHE A 128 -10.82 11.57 3.15
CA PHE A 128 -10.66 10.12 3.24
C PHE A 128 -10.19 9.49 1.92
N SER A 129 -10.78 9.88 0.79
CA SER A 129 -10.37 9.38 -0.54
C SER A 129 -8.93 9.77 -0.92
N LEU A 130 -8.50 10.98 -0.54
CA LEU A 130 -7.11 11.42 -0.69
C LEU A 130 -6.18 10.59 0.19
N ALA A 131 -6.58 10.32 1.43
CA ALA A 131 -5.80 9.48 2.35
C ALA A 131 -5.65 8.05 1.81
N LEU A 132 -6.72 7.43 1.29
CA LEU A 132 -6.65 6.13 0.62
C LEU A 132 -5.75 6.17 -0.63
N SER A 133 -5.88 7.22 -1.42
CA SER A 133 -5.06 7.43 -2.63
C SER A 133 -3.57 7.59 -2.30
N ARG A 134 -3.26 8.23 -1.17
CA ARG A 134 -1.89 8.31 -0.64
C ARG A 134 -1.35 6.93 -0.32
N THR A 135 -2.12 6.12 0.42
CA THR A 135 -1.78 4.74 0.76
C THR A 135 -1.52 3.89 -0.50
N ILE A 136 -2.36 4.03 -1.53
CA ILE A 136 -2.17 3.38 -2.84
C ILE A 136 -0.93 3.91 -3.56
N GLY A 137 -0.74 5.21 -3.61
CA GLY A 137 0.40 5.86 -4.24
C GLY A 137 1.73 5.39 -3.65
N TRP A 138 1.81 5.20 -2.34
CA TRP A 138 3.03 4.71 -1.69
C TRP A 138 3.41 3.29 -2.08
N MET A 139 2.44 2.41 -2.31
CA MET A 139 2.73 1.09 -2.87
C MET A 139 3.47 1.21 -4.20
N VAL A 140 2.99 2.09 -5.08
CA VAL A 140 3.62 2.35 -6.38
C VAL A 140 5.00 2.99 -6.22
N VAL A 141 5.14 3.97 -5.33
CA VAL A 141 6.44 4.62 -5.04
C VAL A 141 7.47 3.60 -4.59
N VAL A 142 7.12 2.69 -3.68
CA VAL A 142 8.09 1.69 -3.20
C VAL A 142 8.52 0.78 -4.36
N LEU A 143 7.57 0.28 -5.15
CA LEU A 143 7.88 -0.57 -6.31
C LEU A 143 8.75 0.16 -7.35
N ALA A 144 8.40 1.41 -7.68
CA ALA A 144 9.18 2.24 -8.58
C ALA A 144 10.59 2.51 -8.01
N THR A 145 10.68 2.81 -6.72
CA THR A 145 11.95 3.06 -6.03
C THR A 145 12.82 1.81 -6.05
N MET A 146 12.27 0.61 -5.87
CA MET A 146 13.04 -0.65 -5.98
C MET A 146 13.75 -0.77 -7.33
N VAL A 147 13.07 -0.43 -8.43
CA VAL A 147 13.59 -0.52 -9.80
C VAL A 147 14.53 0.64 -10.11
N VAL A 148 14.09 1.88 -9.91
CA VAL A 148 14.81 3.09 -10.31
C VAL A 148 16.06 3.28 -9.47
N THR A 149 16.01 3.03 -8.16
CA THR A 149 17.19 3.20 -7.30
C THR A 149 18.31 2.27 -7.72
N TRP A 150 18.01 1.09 -8.28
CA TRP A 150 19.04 0.20 -8.76
C TRP A 150 19.82 0.77 -9.94
N LEU A 151 19.12 1.38 -10.91
CA LEU A 151 19.70 2.01 -12.09
C LEU A 151 20.47 3.29 -11.70
N VAL A 152 19.81 4.18 -10.96
CA VAL A 152 20.34 5.52 -10.66
C VAL A 152 21.47 5.46 -9.64
N SER A 153 21.33 4.69 -8.56
CA SER A 153 22.43 4.55 -7.57
C SER A 153 23.65 3.86 -8.17
N GLY A 154 23.44 2.90 -9.09
CA GLY A 154 24.51 2.24 -9.83
C GLY A 154 25.28 3.22 -10.71
N PHE A 155 24.58 4.05 -11.47
CA PHE A 155 25.18 5.08 -12.31
C PHE A 155 25.92 6.15 -11.48
N LEU A 156 25.27 6.71 -10.45
CA LEU A 156 25.87 7.71 -9.56
C LEU A 156 27.11 7.16 -8.83
N TRP A 157 27.08 5.89 -8.44
CA TRP A 157 28.24 5.21 -7.86
C TRP A 157 29.40 5.12 -8.86
N LEU A 158 29.13 4.83 -10.14
CA LEU A 158 30.18 4.73 -11.16
C LEU A 158 30.81 6.09 -11.48
N VAL A 159 29.99 7.14 -11.59
CA VAL A 159 30.41 8.46 -12.06
C VAL A 159 31.02 9.32 -10.94
N LEU A 160 30.39 9.36 -9.75
CA LEU A 160 30.79 10.27 -8.68
C LEU A 160 31.67 9.57 -7.64
N TRP A 161 31.12 8.56 -6.97
CA TRP A 161 31.73 8.01 -5.75
C TRP A 161 32.83 6.97 -6.03
N GLY A 162 32.74 6.25 -7.13
CA GLY A 162 33.69 5.23 -7.55
C GLY A 162 35.12 5.76 -7.67
N PRO A 163 35.33 6.94 -8.30
CA PRO A 163 36.59 7.68 -8.31
C PRO A 163 36.98 8.27 -6.95
N LEU A 164 36.04 8.91 -6.23
CA LEU A 164 36.28 9.60 -4.95
C LEU A 164 36.70 8.64 -3.81
N LEU A 165 36.21 7.40 -3.80
CA LEU A 165 36.45 6.42 -2.75
C LEU A 165 37.51 5.37 -3.13
N LYS A 166 38.37 5.65 -4.11
CA LYS A 166 39.40 4.71 -4.58
C LYS A 166 40.30 4.20 -3.45
N ASP A 167 40.64 5.05 -2.48
CA ASP A 167 41.56 4.70 -1.38
C ASP A 167 40.86 4.04 -0.19
N LEU A 168 39.56 4.28 0.01
CA LEU A 168 38.72 3.69 1.07
C LEU A 168 38.20 2.28 0.72
N LYS A 169 38.37 1.83 -0.54
CA LYS A 169 37.92 0.52 -1.06
C LYS A 169 38.67 -0.69 -0.50
N LYS A 170 39.74 -0.50 0.30
CA LYS A 170 40.66 -1.59 0.68
C LYS A 170 40.08 -2.60 1.68
N LYS A 171 38.97 -2.32 2.38
CA LYS A 171 38.27 -3.31 3.23
C LYS A 171 37.06 -3.91 2.52
N LYS A 172 37.23 -5.13 1.98
CA LYS A 172 36.14 -5.96 1.43
C LYS A 172 35.37 -6.64 2.56
N VAL A 173 34.52 -5.91 3.28
CA VAL A 173 33.64 -6.53 4.27
C VAL A 173 32.34 -6.96 3.58
N LYS A 174 32.40 -8.12 2.91
CA LYS A 174 31.28 -8.66 2.11
C LYS A 174 30.03 -8.89 2.97
N PHE A 175 30.22 -9.38 4.19
CA PHE A 175 29.12 -9.61 5.14
C PHE A 175 28.37 -8.33 5.50
N LEU A 176 29.10 -7.24 5.79
CA LEU A 176 28.52 -5.92 6.03
C LEU A 176 27.79 -5.36 4.78
N GLY A 177 28.28 -5.67 3.58
CA GLY A 177 27.54 -5.39 2.34
C GLY A 177 26.21 -6.15 2.25
N GLY A 178 26.18 -7.39 2.74
CA GLY A 178 24.96 -8.17 2.90
C GLY A 178 24.01 -7.56 3.92
N LEU A 179 24.49 -7.21 5.13
CA LEU A 179 23.69 -6.59 6.18
C LEU A 179 23.03 -5.28 5.71
N LEU A 180 23.73 -4.46 4.93
CA LEU A 180 23.15 -3.26 4.34
C LEU A 180 22.13 -3.57 3.24
N GLY A 181 22.32 -4.66 2.50
CA GLY A 181 21.30 -5.19 1.59
C GLY A 181 20.04 -5.63 2.34
N LEU A 182 20.18 -6.30 3.49
CA LEU A 182 19.07 -6.63 4.38
C LEU A 182 18.38 -5.37 4.92
N ALA A 183 19.15 -4.40 5.42
CA ALA A 183 18.60 -3.14 5.92
C ALA A 183 17.78 -2.42 4.84
N GLN A 184 18.27 -2.40 3.60
CA GLN A 184 17.53 -1.85 2.48
C GLN A 184 16.24 -2.64 2.19
N GLY A 185 16.33 -3.97 2.13
CA GLY A 185 15.17 -4.82 1.92
C GLY A 185 14.12 -4.64 3.01
N TYR A 186 14.58 -4.47 4.26
CA TYR A 186 13.73 -4.22 5.42
C TYR A 186 13.02 -2.87 5.33
N VAL A 187 13.72 -1.80 4.92
CA VAL A 187 13.08 -0.49 4.68
C VAL A 187 11.93 -0.61 3.68
N TYR A 188 12.14 -1.33 2.57
CA TYR A 188 11.06 -1.54 1.61
C TYR A 188 9.91 -2.38 2.15
N ALA A 189 10.22 -3.48 2.85
CA ALA A 189 9.19 -4.32 3.46
C ALA A 189 8.36 -3.55 4.48
N LEU A 190 9.00 -2.71 5.30
CA LEU A 190 8.34 -1.86 6.29
C LEU A 190 7.42 -0.82 5.62
N VAL A 191 7.91 -0.10 4.61
CA VAL A 191 7.08 0.92 3.93
C VAL A 191 5.91 0.27 3.20
N LEU A 192 6.12 -0.89 2.57
CA LEU A 192 5.03 -1.67 1.96
C LEU A 192 4.03 -2.13 3.02
N ALA A 193 4.49 -2.67 4.15
CA ALA A 193 3.62 -3.09 5.25
C ALA A 193 2.73 -1.95 5.76
N ILE A 194 3.33 -0.79 6.04
CA ILE A 194 2.62 0.41 6.51
C ILE A 194 1.62 0.92 5.46
N SER A 195 1.97 0.83 4.18
CA SER A 195 1.09 1.26 3.08
C SER A 195 0.01 0.22 2.77
N PHE A 196 0.21 -1.05 3.09
CA PHE A 196 -0.77 -2.09 2.77
C PHE A 196 -1.74 -2.34 3.92
N SER A 197 -1.29 -2.16 5.18
CA SER A 197 -2.09 -2.50 6.36
C SER A 197 -3.44 -1.80 6.45
N PRO A 198 -3.62 -0.51 6.07
CA PRO A 198 -4.93 0.12 6.12
C PRO A 198 -5.92 -0.53 5.17
N ILE A 199 -5.48 -0.82 3.93
CA ILE A 199 -6.29 -1.44 2.89
C ILE A 199 -6.66 -2.86 3.30
N ALA A 200 -5.70 -3.65 3.78
CA ALA A 200 -5.95 -5.02 4.23
C ALA A 200 -6.99 -5.08 5.36
N ALA A 201 -6.88 -4.18 6.35
CA ALA A 201 -7.82 -4.11 7.47
C ALA A 201 -9.26 -3.81 6.97
N GLY A 202 -9.41 -2.81 6.10
CA GLY A 202 -10.71 -2.47 5.51
C GLY A 202 -11.31 -3.59 4.69
N LEU A 203 -10.52 -4.22 3.81
CA LEU A 203 -10.99 -5.36 3.03
C LEU A 203 -11.40 -6.55 3.90
N GLY A 204 -10.74 -6.74 5.04
CA GLY A 204 -11.08 -7.79 6.01
C GLY A 204 -12.31 -7.51 6.86
N ALA A 205 -12.83 -6.27 6.85
CA ALA A 205 -14.05 -5.90 7.55
C ALA A 205 -15.33 -6.12 6.71
N ILE A 206 -15.18 -6.42 5.41
CA ILE A 206 -16.32 -6.68 4.51
C ILE A 206 -16.97 -8.01 4.92
N GLN A 207 -18.23 -7.94 5.32
CA GLN A 207 -19.05 -9.08 5.75
C GLN A 207 -19.71 -9.77 4.56
N ASN A 208 -20.21 -8.99 3.57
CA ASN A 208 -20.98 -9.51 2.43
C ASN A 208 -20.27 -9.24 1.07
N PRO A 209 -19.11 -9.87 0.79
CA PRO A 209 -18.32 -9.60 -0.42
C PRO A 209 -18.99 -10.03 -1.73
N ALA A 210 -20.05 -10.85 -1.66
CA ALA A 210 -20.81 -11.30 -2.81
C ALA A 210 -21.97 -10.35 -3.18
N GLU A 211 -22.27 -9.37 -2.34
CA GLU A 211 -23.36 -8.41 -2.53
C GLU A 211 -22.84 -7.02 -2.90
N ALA A 212 -23.68 -6.21 -3.53
CA ALA A 212 -23.30 -4.84 -3.90
C ALA A 212 -23.05 -4.00 -2.63
N PRO A 213 -22.06 -3.09 -2.61
CA PRO A 213 -21.20 -2.68 -3.74
C PRO A 213 -19.99 -3.59 -3.97
N TYR A 214 -19.72 -4.54 -3.06
CA TYR A 214 -18.49 -5.32 -3.05
C TYR A 214 -18.48 -6.51 -4.03
N ALA A 215 -19.64 -6.89 -4.57
CA ALA A 215 -19.84 -7.97 -5.53
C ALA A 215 -18.93 -7.86 -6.77
N ALA A 216 -18.59 -6.63 -7.19
CA ALA A 216 -17.67 -6.40 -8.31
C ALA A 216 -16.26 -6.92 -8.02
N PHE A 217 -15.87 -6.95 -6.74
CA PHE A 217 -14.61 -7.51 -6.27
C PHE A 217 -14.69 -9.00 -5.94
N GLY A 218 -15.91 -9.52 -5.73
CA GLY A 218 -16.22 -10.94 -5.59
C GLY A 218 -15.32 -11.66 -4.58
N ALA A 219 -14.88 -12.87 -4.93
CA ALA A 219 -14.04 -13.69 -4.05
C ALA A 219 -12.59 -13.18 -3.89
N ILE A 220 -12.16 -12.20 -4.69
CA ILE A 220 -10.77 -11.69 -4.66
C ILE A 220 -10.52 -10.88 -3.39
N VAL A 221 -11.49 -10.08 -2.96
CA VAL A 221 -11.32 -9.21 -1.77
C VAL A 221 -11.16 -10.00 -0.47
N PRO A 222 -12.01 -11.02 -0.17
CA PRO A 222 -11.80 -11.87 1.00
C PRO A 222 -10.48 -12.66 0.95
N MET A 223 -10.06 -13.10 -0.25
CA MET A 223 -8.77 -13.78 -0.42
C MET A 223 -7.59 -12.85 -0.15
N VAL A 224 -7.58 -11.66 -0.75
CA VAL A 224 -6.55 -10.63 -0.57
C VAL A 224 -6.52 -10.17 0.90
N ALA A 225 -7.68 -9.94 1.50
CA ALA A 225 -7.79 -9.61 2.93
C ALA A 225 -7.21 -10.71 3.81
N ASN A 226 -7.57 -11.98 3.59
CA ASN A 226 -7.04 -13.11 4.36
C ASN A 226 -5.52 -13.25 4.23
N GLY A 227 -4.97 -13.14 3.02
CA GLY A 227 -3.53 -13.23 2.81
C GLY A 227 -2.73 -12.08 3.44
N LEU A 228 -3.38 -10.95 3.72
CA LEU A 228 -2.73 -9.71 4.15
C LEU A 228 -3.17 -9.26 5.56
N ARG A 229 -3.92 -10.10 6.26
CA ARG A 229 -4.23 -9.89 7.68
C ARG A 229 -2.95 -9.85 8.51
N PRO A 230 -2.82 -8.89 9.45
CA PRO A 230 -1.68 -8.84 10.37
C PRO A 230 -1.46 -10.15 11.14
N GLU A 231 -2.53 -10.87 11.46
CA GLU A 231 -2.49 -12.18 12.14
C GLU A 231 -1.80 -13.28 11.31
N ASN A 232 -1.84 -13.14 9.98
CA ASN A 232 -1.27 -14.08 9.02
C ASN A 232 0.13 -13.66 8.54
N SER A 233 0.71 -12.60 9.13
CA SER A 233 2.07 -12.16 8.84
C SER A 233 2.77 -11.61 10.07
N LEU A 234 3.89 -12.23 10.45
CA LEU A 234 4.77 -11.75 11.52
C LEU A 234 5.30 -10.33 11.23
N ILE A 235 5.48 -9.97 9.96
CA ILE A 235 5.99 -8.64 9.58
C ILE A 235 4.87 -7.60 9.65
N LEU A 236 3.65 -7.94 9.22
CA LEU A 236 2.48 -7.07 9.35
C LEU A 236 1.96 -7.00 10.81
N SER A 237 2.27 -7.97 11.66
CA SER A 237 1.96 -7.92 13.09
C SER A 237 2.94 -7.05 13.90
N ILE A 238 4.15 -6.81 13.38
CA ILE A 238 5.17 -5.93 14.01
C ILE A 238 4.88 -4.46 13.75
N THR A 239 4.05 -4.13 12.76
CA THR A 239 3.51 -2.77 12.57
C THR A 239 2.48 -2.43 13.65
N ASP A 240 2.96 -2.28 14.89
CA ASP A 240 2.28 -1.46 15.87
C ASP A 240 2.23 -0.01 15.32
N PRO A 241 1.02 0.59 15.19
CA PRO A 241 0.87 1.99 14.79
C PRO A 241 1.53 2.99 15.75
N SER A 242 2.06 2.54 16.89
CA SER A 242 3.03 3.29 17.71
C SER A 242 4.40 3.40 17.01
N ASN A 243 4.37 4.06 15.85
CA ASN A 243 5.49 4.39 14.97
C ASN A 243 6.80 4.69 15.73
N PRO A 244 7.80 3.78 15.75
CA PRO A 244 9.05 4.04 16.47
C PRO A 244 9.89 5.18 15.85
N PHE A 245 9.51 5.69 14.67
CA PHE A 245 10.26 6.71 13.94
C PHE A 245 9.51 8.00 13.64
N GLY A 246 8.21 8.14 13.96
CA GLY A 246 7.35 9.31 13.66
C GLY A 246 7.18 9.66 12.17
N PHE A 247 8.07 9.17 11.32
CA PHE A 247 8.24 9.54 9.92
C PHE A 247 7.09 9.07 9.03
N PHE A 248 6.52 7.90 9.33
CA PHE A 248 5.42 7.31 8.58
C PHE A 248 4.01 7.59 9.17
N THR A 249 3.88 8.42 10.20
CA THR A 249 2.57 8.73 10.80
C THR A 249 1.65 9.36 9.77
N ALA A 250 2.18 10.26 8.92
CA ALA A 250 1.44 10.88 7.83
C ALA A 250 0.98 9.89 6.74
N LEU A 251 1.47 8.64 6.73
CA LEU A 251 0.98 7.60 5.81
C LEU A 251 -0.27 6.90 6.30
N ILE A 252 -0.49 6.91 7.62
CA ILE A 252 -1.56 6.17 8.28
C ILE A 252 -2.60 7.10 8.92
N THR A 253 -2.40 8.41 8.86
CA THR A 253 -3.36 9.40 9.37
C THR A 253 -3.72 10.48 8.36
N PHE A 254 -4.89 11.07 8.56
CA PHE A 254 -5.34 12.28 7.88
C PHE A 254 -6.13 13.16 8.86
N GLU A 255 -6.31 14.44 8.52
CA GLU A 255 -7.01 15.40 9.35
C GLU A 255 -8.30 15.83 8.68
N HIS A 256 -9.37 15.93 9.47
CA HIS A 256 -10.64 16.54 9.09
C HIS A 256 -11.20 17.22 10.33
N ASP A 257 -11.64 18.48 10.21
CA ASP A 257 -12.18 19.29 11.31
C ASP A 257 -11.32 19.28 12.59
N SER A 258 -10.01 19.50 12.43
CA SER A 258 -9.03 19.49 13.54
C SER A 258 -8.91 18.15 14.28
N THR A 259 -9.52 17.09 13.75
CA THR A 259 -9.46 15.73 14.29
C THR A 259 -8.56 14.88 13.41
N THR A 260 -7.60 14.19 14.04
CA THR A 260 -6.72 13.25 13.33
C THR A 260 -7.34 11.86 13.33
N TYR A 261 -7.56 11.32 12.14
CA TYR A 261 -8.11 10.00 11.90
C TYR A 261 -7.00 9.03 11.50
N ASN A 262 -7.12 7.76 11.89
CA ASN A 262 -6.28 6.68 11.39
C ASN A 262 -6.96 6.01 10.19
N ILE A 263 -6.28 5.95 9.04
CA ILE A 263 -6.85 5.46 7.77
C ILE A 263 -7.36 4.02 7.91
N GLY A 264 -6.63 3.15 8.61
CA GLY A 264 -7.01 1.75 8.77
C GLY A 264 -8.28 1.60 9.61
N ALA A 265 -8.32 2.27 10.77
CA ALA A 265 -9.50 2.27 11.63
C ALA A 265 -10.71 2.90 10.93
N THR A 266 -10.51 4.04 10.26
CA THR A 266 -11.57 4.73 9.52
C THR A 266 -12.09 3.90 8.36
N LEU A 267 -11.23 3.21 7.60
CA LEU A 267 -11.69 2.35 6.51
C LEU A 267 -12.50 1.16 7.03
N VAL A 268 -12.09 0.55 8.14
CA VAL A 268 -12.89 -0.49 8.81
C VAL A 268 -14.26 0.05 9.21
N SER A 269 -14.31 1.18 9.92
CA SER A 269 -15.57 1.78 10.35
C SER A 269 -16.45 2.26 9.19
N PHE A 270 -15.86 2.72 8.08
CA PHE A 270 -16.58 3.06 6.86
C PHE A 270 -17.23 1.80 6.24
N VAL A 271 -16.48 0.70 6.14
CA VAL A 271 -17.00 -0.57 5.62
C VAL A 271 -18.13 -1.09 6.51
N GLU A 272 -17.94 -1.14 7.83
CA GLU A 272 -18.97 -1.59 8.77
C GLU A 272 -20.24 -0.75 8.69
N ALA A 273 -20.10 0.58 8.55
CA ALA A 273 -21.21 1.50 8.43
C ALA A 273 -21.98 1.39 7.10
N THR A 274 -21.33 0.91 6.04
CA THR A 274 -21.92 0.79 4.70
C THR A 274 -22.47 -0.60 4.40
N ASP A 275 -21.93 -1.64 5.05
CA ASP A 275 -22.26 -3.06 4.83
C ASP A 275 -23.38 -3.58 5.75
N THR A 276 -23.70 -2.87 6.84
CA THR A 276 -24.71 -3.32 7.83
C THR A 276 -26.05 -2.59 7.63
N PRO A 277 -27.17 -3.29 7.34
CA PRO A 277 -28.50 -2.68 7.38
C PRO A 277 -28.80 -2.11 8.77
N GLN A 278 -29.30 -0.87 8.86
CA GLN A 278 -29.84 -0.37 10.12
C GLN A 278 -31.08 -1.20 10.47
N SER A 279 -31.02 -1.91 11.59
CA SER A 279 -32.15 -2.65 12.17
C SER A 279 -33.25 -1.73 12.68
#